data_AF-A0A0A8WZL2-F1
#
_entry.id   AF-A0A0A8WZL2-F1
#
_cell.length_a   1.000
_cell.length_b   1.000
_cell.length_c   1.000
_cell.angle_alpha   90.00
_cell.angle_beta   90.00
_cell.angle_gamma   90.00
#
_symmetry.space_group_name_H-M   'P 1'
#
loop_
_entity.id
_entity.type
_entity.pdbx_description
1 polymer ?
#
loop_
_entity_poly.entity_id
_entity_poly.type
_entity_poly.pdbx_seq_one_letter_code
_entity_poly.pdbx_strand_id
1 'polypeptide(L)' 'MINMSGQIKRGIPRPGRLFTVKKTLAEAARVYRDARTGAISMKDGTSLIYILANMTRMIEQGEIEQRLDALEEKLKEPKP' A
#
# COMPACT_ATOMS: atom_id res chain seq x y z
N MET A 1 -12.71 -2.24 23.88
CA MET A 1 -13.36 -1.22 24.73
C MET A 1 -14.12 -0.24 23.85
N ILE A 2 -15.45 -0.22 23.95
CA ILE A 2 -16.34 0.74 23.26
C ILE A 2 -16.38 2.02 24.11
N ASN A 3 -16.30 3.21 23.49
CA ASN A 3 -16.46 4.48 24.23
C ASN A 3 -17.96 4.87 24.33
N MET A 4 -18.29 5.83 25.19
CA MET A 4 -19.68 6.24 25.48
C MET A 4 -20.48 6.82 24.29
N SER A 5 -19.88 6.94 23.09
CA SER A 5 -20.56 7.34 21.86
C SER A 5 -20.89 6.16 20.92
N GLY A 6 -20.71 4.91 21.37
CA GLY A 6 -20.97 3.72 20.55
C GLY A 6 -19.95 3.50 19.43
N GLN A 7 -18.86 4.26 19.41
CA GLN A 7 -17.82 4.12 18.40
C GLN A 7 -16.82 3.05 18.83
N ILE A 8 -16.62 2.06 17.96
CA ILE A 8 -15.52 1.10 18.10
C ILE A 8 -14.23 1.92 18.04
N LYS A 9 -13.49 2.03 19.16
CA LYS A 9 -12.09 2.50 19.16
C LYS A 9 -11.27 1.50 18.35
N ARG A 10 -11.26 1.64 17.02
CA ARG A 10 -10.23 1.04 16.19
C ARG A 10 -8.96 1.78 16.53
N GLY A 11 -8.04 1.11 17.22
CA GLY A 11 -6.72 1.68 17.47
C GLY A 11 -6.13 2.18 16.16
N ILE A 12 -5.31 3.23 16.23
CA ILE A 12 -4.54 3.74 15.08
C ILE A 12 -3.94 2.52 14.38
N PRO A 13 -4.30 2.22 13.11
CA PRO A 13 -3.72 1.10 12.40
C PRO A 13 -2.21 1.29 12.49
N ARG A 14 -1.51 0.34 13.12
CA ARG A 14 -0.04 0.34 13.02
C ARG A 14 0.25 0.38 11.52
N PRO A 15 1.00 1.36 11.01
CA PRO A 15 1.31 1.40 9.59
C PRO A 15 1.83 0.02 9.23
N GLY A 16 1.10 -0.69 8.37
CA GLY A 16 1.58 -1.96 7.85
C GLY A 16 2.97 -1.71 7.26
N ARG A 17 3.83 -2.72 7.22
CA ARG A 17 5.09 -2.62 6.45
C ARG A 17 4.75 -2.55 4.96
N LEU A 18 4.36 -1.38 4.44
CA LEU A 18 3.85 -1.15 3.08
C LEU A 18 5.00 -1.01 2.05
N PHE A 19 6.00 -1.88 2.13
CA PHE A 19 7.22 -1.80 1.30
C PHE A 19 7.20 -2.74 0.08
N THR A 20 6.09 -3.44 -0.15
CA THR A 20 5.94 -4.38 -1.27
C THR A 20 4.53 -4.26 -1.84
N VAL A 21 4.37 -4.44 -3.15
CA VAL A 21 3.06 -4.45 -3.85
C VAL A 21 2.05 -5.37 -3.16
N LYS A 22 2.47 -6.59 -2.78
CA LYS A 22 1.58 -7.55 -2.10
C LYS A 22 0.97 -6.99 -0.80
N LYS A 23 1.77 -6.24 -0.02
CA LYS A 23 1.33 -5.71 1.28
C LYS A 23 0.45 -4.47 1.11
N THR A 24 0.74 -3.60 0.14
CA THR A 24 -0.14 -2.46 -0.17
C THR A 24 -1.49 -2.92 -0.71
N LEU A 25 -1.51 -3.95 -1.56
CA LEU A 25 -2.76 -4.55 -2.06
C LEU A 25 -3.57 -5.23 -0.96
N ALA A 26 -2.93 -5.97 -0.05
CA ALA A 26 -3.60 -6.59 1.08
C ALA A 26 -4.26 -5.53 1.99
N GLU A 27 -3.57 -4.42 2.23
CA GLU A 27 -4.11 -3.30 3.01
C GLU A 27 -5.24 -2.59 2.25
N ALA A 28 -5.14 -2.39 0.94
CA ALA A 28 -6.21 -1.81 0.14
C ALA A 28 -7.47 -2.66 0.17
N ALA A 29 -7.34 -3.99 0.08
CA ALA A 29 -8.47 -4.91 0.22
C ALA A 29 -9.10 -4.89 1.61
N ARG A 30 -8.31 -4.65 2.67
CA ARG A 30 -8.82 -4.44 4.03
C ARG A 30 -9.62 -3.13 4.11
N VAL A 31 -9.06 -2.02 3.64
CA VAL A 31 -9.72 -0.70 3.63
C VAL A 31 -11.02 -0.74 2.83
N TYR A 32 -11.02 -1.39 1.66
CA TYR A 32 -12.23 -1.57 0.86
C TYR A 32 -13.33 -2.29 1.63
N ARG A 33 -13.01 -3.40 2.30
CA ARG A 33 -13.98 -4.15 3.11
C ARG A 33 -14.50 -3.31 4.27
N ASP A 34 -13.62 -2.60 4.97
CA ASP A 34 -14.01 -1.71 6.07
C ASP A 34 -14.94 -0.60 5.56
N ALA A 35 -14.68 0.01 4.41
CA ALA A 35 -15.53 1.04 3.84
C ALA A 35 -16.88 0.46 3.37
N ARG A 36 -16.85 -0.71 2.70
CA ARG A 36 -18.04 -1.37 2.15
C ARG A 36 -19.02 -1.83 3.22
N THR A 37 -18.51 -2.18 4.40
CA THR A 37 -19.30 -2.63 5.56
C THR A 37 -19.73 -1.47 6.47
N GLY A 38 -19.41 -0.21 6.11
CA GLY A 38 -19.72 0.97 6.94
C GLY A 38 -18.85 1.09 8.18
N ALA A 39 -17.79 0.27 8.25
CA ALA A 39 -16.86 0.24 9.35
C ALA A 39 -16.00 1.52 9.37
N ILE A 40 -15.65 2.07 8.21
CA ILE A 40 -15.12 3.43 8.05
C ILE A 40 -16.00 4.19 7.05
N SER A 41 -15.90 5.52 7.02
CA SER A 41 -16.64 6.31 6.03
C SER A 41 -16.13 5.99 4.61
N MET A 42 -17.03 6.01 3.62
CA MET A 42 -16.65 5.81 2.23
C MET A 42 -15.67 6.89 1.73
N LYS A 43 -15.79 8.10 2.28
CA LYS A 43 -14.88 9.22 1.99
C LYS A 43 -13.46 8.90 2.45
N ASP A 44 -13.30 8.52 3.72
CA ASP A 44 -11.98 8.18 4.27
C ASP A 44 -11.40 6.93 3.57
N GLY A 45 -12.25 5.93 3.31
CA GLY A 45 -11.86 4.73 2.55
C GLY A 45 -11.32 5.06 1.17
N THR A 46 -11.97 5.96 0.43
CA THR A 46 -11.53 6.41 -0.89
C THR A 46 -10.17 7.11 -0.81
N SER A 47 -9.99 8.03 0.14
CA SER A 47 -8.70 8.72 0.34
C SER A 47 -7.57 7.76 0.69
N LEU A 48 -7.83 6.77 1.54
CA LEU A 48 -6.85 5.76 1.92
C LEU A 48 -6.48 4.84 0.75
N ILE A 49 -7.46 4.36 -0.02
CA ILE A 49 -7.21 3.55 -1.23
C ILE A 49 -6.39 4.33 -2.25
N TYR A 50 -6.65 5.63 -2.42
CA TYR A 50 -5.87 6.48 -3.32
C TYR A 50 -4.39 6.54 -2.90
N ILE A 51 -4.11 6.75 -1.61
CA ILE A 51 -2.74 6.75 -1.09
C ILE A 51 -2.07 5.39 -1.32
N LEU A 52 -2.76 4.29 -0.98
CA LEU A 52 -2.24 2.93 -1.15
C LEU A 52 -1.94 2.61 -2.62
N ALA A 53 -2.79 3.06 -3.55
CA ALA A 53 -2.56 2.89 -4.98
C ALA A 53 -1.33 3.67 -5.48
N ASN A 54 -1.09 4.88 -4.96
CA ASN A 54 0.14 5.63 -5.25
C ASN A 54 1.38 4.91 -4.72
N MET A 55 1.33 4.40 -3.49
CA MET A 55 2.43 3.63 -2.91
C MET A 55 2.75 2.38 -3.74
N THR A 56 1.73 1.64 -4.17
CA THR A 56 1.91 0.48 -5.07
C THR A 56 2.67 0.87 -6.33
N ARG A 57 2.26 1.95 -7.00
CA ARG A 57 2.94 2.44 -8.21
C ARG A 57 4.40 2.83 -7.96
N MET A 58 4.68 3.51 -6.85
CA MET A 58 6.06 3.91 -6.50
C MET A 58 6.96 2.69 -6.23
N ILE A 59 6.42 1.64 -5.60
CA ILE A 59 7.14 0.39 -5.37
C ILE A 59 7.41 -0.32 -6.70
N GLU A 60 6.39 -0.45 -7.56
CA GLU A 60 6.53 -1.05 -8.89
C GLU A 60 7.57 -0.31 -9.73
N GLN A 61 7.56 1.03 -9.69
CA GLN A 61 8.55 1.85 -10.40
C GLN A 61 9.95 1.60 -9.86
N GLY A 62 10.16 1.60 -8.54
CA GLY A 62 11.47 1.32 -7.95
C GLY A 62 11.98 -0.10 -8.26
N GLU A 63 11.09 -1.10 -8.31
CA GLU A 63 11.44 -2.47 -8.72
C GLU A 63 11.86 -2.52 -10.20
N ILE A 64 11.23 -1.73 -11.07
CA ILE A 64 11.59 -1.63 -12.49
C ILE A 64 12.95 -0.93 -12.65
N GLU A 65 13.17 0.20 -11.98
CA GLU A 65 14.43 0.95 -11.99
C GLU A 65 15.60 0.06 -11.55
N GLN A 66 15.46 -0.66 -10.42
CA GLN A 66 16.50 -1.59 -9.96
C GLN A 66 16.83 -2.70 -10.97
N ARG A 67 15.81 -3.22 -11.66
CA ARG A 67 16.00 -4.24 -12.69
C ARG A 67 16.66 -3.66 -13.94
N LEU A 68 16.34 -2.42 -14.30
CA LEU A 68 16.96 -1.71 -15.42
C LEU A 68 18.44 -1.46 -15.13
N ASP A 69 18.76 -0.91 -13.95
CA ASP A 69 20.14 -0.67 -13.51
C ASP A 69 20.97 -1.97 -13.59
N ALA A 70 20.41 -3.09 -13.11
CA ALA A 70 21.08 -4.38 -13.16
C ALA A 70 21.31 -4.91 -14.58
N LEU A 71 20.47 -4.55 -15.55
CA LEU A 71 20.66 -4.88 -16.96
C LEU A 71 21.70 -3.97 -17.61
N GLU A 72 21.65 -2.66 -17.32
CA GLU A 72 22.61 -1.69 -17.81
C GLU A 72 24.04 -2.00 -17.35
N GLU A 73 24.22 -2.40 -16.09
CA GLU A 73 25.52 -2.82 -15.58
C GLU A 73 26.06 -4.08 -16.30
N LYS A 74 25.21 -5.08 -16.58
CA LYS A 74 25.61 -6.27 -17.35
C LYS A 74 25.99 -5.96 -18.80
N LEU A 75 25.39 -4.93 -19.40
CA LEU A 75 25.71 -4.51 -20.76
C LEU A 75 27.01 -3.69 -20.85
N LYS A 76 27.43 -3.07 -19.74
CA LYS A 76 28.72 -2.35 -19.65
C LYS A 76 29.92 -3.28 -19.50
N GLU A 77 29.70 -4.52 -19.03
CA GLU A 77 30.78 -5.50 -18.98
C GLU A 77 31.28 -5.81 -20.40
N PRO A 78 32.57 -5.57 -20.73
CA PRO A 78 33.09 -5.90 -22.05
C PRO A 78 32.94 -7.40 -22.30
N LYS A 79 32.44 -7.74 -23.48
CA LYS A 79 32.32 -9.13 -23.94
C LYS A 79 33.71 -9.80 -23.82
N PRO A 80 33.81 -11.03 -23.26
CA PRO A 80 35.09 -11.73 -23.13
C PRO A 80 35.77 -11.95 -24.48
#